data_AF-A0A537RM13-F1
#
_entry.id   AF-A0A537RM13-F1
#
_cell.length_a   1.000
_cell.length_b   1.000
_cell.length_c   1.000
_cell.angle_alpha   90.00
_cell.angle_beta   90.00
_cell.angle_gamma   90.00
#
_symmetry.space_group_name_H-M   'P 1'
#
loop_
_entity.id
_entity.type
_entity.pdbx_description
1 polymer ?
#
loop_
_entity_poly.entity_id
_entity_poly.type
_entity_poly.pdbx_seq_one_letter_code
_entity_poly.pdbx_strand_id
1 'polypeptide(L)' 'MIDLRSITRPWAFYSLDEVLGCVPRGEEIREGDVVVLYTGWDQYNWTKPTRDDVMYFDRHPGPKPEVVDYLIDEKKIKWL' A
#
# COMPACT_ATOMS: atom_id res chain seq x y z
N MET A 1 5.39 -8.47 -2.12
CA MET A 1 5.11 -7.05 -2.45
C MET A 1 3.79 -7.00 -3.22
N ILE A 2 2.86 -6.16 -2.79
CA ILE A 2 1.58 -5.93 -3.45
C ILE A 2 1.68 -4.57 -4.14
N ASP A 3 1.52 -4.56 -5.46
CA ASP A 3 1.64 -3.34 -6.27
C ASP A 3 0.28 -2.64 -6.37
N LEU A 4 0.16 -1.49 -5.72
CA LEU A 4 -1.07 -0.69 -5.64
C LEU A 4 -1.10 0.46 -6.65
N ARG A 5 -0.10 0.58 -7.53
CA ARG A 5 -0.02 1.73 -8.46
C ARG A 5 -1.24 1.86 -9.36
N SER A 6 -1.89 0.74 -9.72
CA SER A 6 -3.10 0.73 -10.54
C SER A 6 -4.31 1.39 -9.90
N ILE A 7 -4.36 1.43 -8.56
CA ILE A 7 -5.45 2.01 -7.77
C ILE A 7 -5.04 3.29 -7.03
N THR A 8 -3.77 3.67 -7.13
CA THR A 8 -3.19 4.82 -6.42
C THR A 8 -3.64 6.13 -7.05
N ARG A 9 -4.14 7.06 -6.22
CA ARG A 9 -4.50 8.44 -6.59
C ARG A 9 -4.35 9.37 -5.37
N PRO A 10 -4.32 10.71 -5.56
CA PRO A 10 -4.29 11.65 -4.43
C PRO A 10 -5.42 11.39 -3.45
N TRP A 11 -5.10 11.35 -2.15
CA TRP A 11 -6.03 11.05 -1.06
C TRP A 11 -6.77 9.71 -1.18
N ALA A 12 -6.20 8.72 -1.87
CA ALA A 12 -6.80 7.39 -1.93
C ALA A 12 -6.77 6.70 -0.57
N PHE A 13 -7.88 6.07 -0.22
CA PHE A 13 -8.02 5.17 0.92
C PHE A 13 -8.40 3.78 0.41
N TYR A 14 -7.46 2.84 0.44
CA TYR A 14 -7.67 1.50 -0.12
C TYR A 14 -8.47 0.63 0.84
N SER A 15 -9.59 0.09 0.36
CA SER A 15 -10.32 -0.96 1.06
C SER A 15 -9.58 -2.30 1.00
N LEU A 16 -9.97 -3.23 1.87
CA LEU A 16 -9.42 -4.58 1.89
C LEU A 16 -9.58 -5.28 0.53
N ASP A 17 -10.76 -5.19 -0.09
CA ASP A 17 -11.03 -5.82 -1.39
C ASP A 17 -10.14 -5.25 -2.51
N GLU A 18 -9.88 -3.93 -2.51
CA GLU A 18 -8.99 -3.29 -3.49
C GLU A 18 -7.54 -3.75 -3.31
N VAL A 19 -7.06 -3.86 -2.06
CA VAL A 19 -5.70 -4.35 -1.76
C VAL A 19 -5.55 -5.83 -2.12
N LEU A 20 -6.52 -6.67 -1.72
CA LEU A 20 -6.51 -8.10 -2.04
C LEU A 20 -6.65 -8.34 -3.55
N GLY A 21 -7.39 -7.49 -4.26
CA GLY A 21 -7.47 -7.52 -5.72
C GLY A 21 -6.14 -7.24 -6.43
N CYS A 22 -5.17 -6.63 -5.74
CA CYS A 22 -3.82 -6.37 -6.25
C CYS A 22 -2.80 -7.46 -5.88
N VAL A 23 -3.20 -8.48 -5.12
CA VAL A 23 -2.31 -9.62 -4.81
C VAL A 23 -2.00 -10.37 -6.11
N PRO A 24 -0.72 -10.68 -6.40
CA PRO A 24 -0.35 -11.38 -7.63
C PRO A 24 -1.12 -12.69 -7.79
N ARG A 25 -1.55 -12.99 -9.01
CA ARG A 25 -2.34 -14.20 -9.29
C ARG A 25 -1.54 -15.45 -8.91
N GLY A 26 -2.14 -16.30 -8.08
CA GLY A 26 -1.53 -17.55 -7.61
C GLY A 26 -0.69 -17.40 -6.34
N GLU A 27 -0.55 -16.17 -5.83
CA GLU A 27 0.09 -15.90 -4.55
C GLU A 27 -0.97 -15.68 -3.45
N GLU A 28 -0.51 -15.78 -2.20
CA GLU A 28 -1.30 -15.49 -1.02
C GLU A 28 -0.42 -14.83 0.04
N ILE A 29 -1.03 -14.07 0.96
CA ILE A 29 -0.35 -13.56 2.15
C ILE A 29 -0.33 -14.67 3.20
N ARG A 30 0.85 -15.02 3.71
CA ARG A 30 1.08 -16.08 4.67
C ARG A 30 1.52 -15.55 6.03
N GLU A 31 1.30 -16.35 7.06
CA GLU A 31 1.78 -16.06 8.41
C GLU A 31 3.31 -15.89 8.43
N GLY A 32 3.77 -14.84 9.10
CA GLY A 32 5.18 -14.48 9.18
C GLY A 32 5.75 -13.74 7.96
N ASP A 33 4.96 -13.46 6.92
CA ASP A 33 5.41 -12.71 5.76
C ASP A 33 5.81 -11.28 6.12
N VAL A 34 6.72 -10.71 5.32
CA VAL A 34 6.95 -9.27 5.26
C VAL A 34 6.15 -8.75 4.07
N VAL A 35 5.10 -7.97 4.35
CA VAL A 35 4.25 -7.38 3.33
C VAL A 35 4.77 -5.99 3.01
N VAL A 36 4.72 -5.61 1.73
CA VAL A 36 5.05 -4.27 1.26
C VAL A 36 3.91 -3.83 0.36
N LEU A 37 3.23 -2.74 0.72
CA LEU A 37 2.22 -2.10 -0.09
C LEU A 37 2.86 -0.99 -0.93
N TYR A 38 3.15 -1.28 -2.20
CA TYR A 38 3.85 -0.33 -3.05
C TYR A 38 2.88 0.58 -3.81
N THR A 39 2.80 1.84 -3.40
CA THR A 39 1.93 2.86 -4.03
C THR A 39 2.59 3.60 -5.18
N GLY A 40 3.93 3.56 -5.27
CA GLY A 40 4.69 4.43 -6.19
C GLY A 40 4.67 5.92 -5.80
N TRP A 41 4.26 6.26 -4.58
CA TRP A 41 4.24 7.66 -4.11
C TRP A 41 5.65 8.24 -3.91
N ASP A 42 6.67 7.37 -3.87
CA ASP A 42 8.08 7.77 -3.77
C ASP A 42 8.52 8.66 -4.94
N GLN A 43 7.80 8.68 -6.06
CA GLN A 43 8.06 9.59 -7.18
C GLN A 43 7.96 11.07 -6.78
N TYR A 44 7.17 11.44 -5.77
CA TYR A 44 7.01 12.84 -5.33
C TYR A 44 8.00 13.24 -4.23
N ASN A 45 8.85 12.32 -3.77
CA ASN A 45 9.83 12.52 -2.71
C ASN A 45 10.87 13.61 -3.08
N TRP A 46 11.44 14.27 -2.06
CA TRP A 46 12.50 15.29 -2.16
C TRP A 46 13.76 14.89 -2.94
N THR A 47 14.01 13.60 -3.14
CA THR A 47 15.16 13.05 -3.90
C THR A 47 14.89 12.86 -5.39
N LYS A 48 13.64 13.00 -5.85
CA LYS A 48 13.25 12.71 -7.22
C LYS A 48 13.16 13.98 -8.07
N PRO A 49 13.38 13.91 -9.40
CA PRO A 49 13.14 15.03 -10.31
C PRO A 49 11.68 15.51 -10.33
N THR A 50 10.76 14.61 -10.04
CA THR A 50 9.30 14.82 -9.98
C THR A 50 8.82 15.27 -8.59
N ARG A 51 9.74 15.80 -7.76
CA ARG A 51 9.44 16.29 -6.41
C ARG A 51 8.21 17.19 -6.41
N ASP A 52 7.28 16.89 -5.52
CA ASP A 52 6.12 17.73 -5.21
C ASP A 52 5.77 17.49 -3.74
N ASP A 53 6.17 18.44 -2.87
CA ASP A 53 6.04 18.29 -1.42
C ASP A 53 4.56 18.25 -0.99
N VAL A 54 3.69 19.01 -1.66
CA VAL A 54 2.25 19.03 -1.35
C VAL A 54 1.62 17.68 -1.71
N MET A 55 1.94 17.14 -2.89
CA MET A 55 1.51 15.79 -3.26
C MET A 55 2.05 14.75 -2.29
N TYR A 56 3.34 14.84 -1.92
CA TYR A 56 3.99 13.85 -1.07
C TYR A 56 3.42 13.83 0.36
N PHE A 57 3.30 14.99 1.01
CA PHE A 57 2.88 15.08 2.41
C PHE A 57 1.36 15.23 2.60
N ASP A 58 0.72 16.11 1.83
CA ASP A 58 -0.67 16.50 2.11
C ASP A 58 -1.70 15.63 1.37
N ARG A 59 -1.26 14.91 0.32
CA ARG A 59 -2.12 14.08 -0.53
C ARG A 59 -1.78 12.60 -0.50
N HIS A 60 -1.04 12.18 0.53
CA HIS A 60 -0.53 10.82 0.66
C HIS A 60 -1.68 9.80 0.65
N PRO A 61 -1.60 8.75 -0.19
CA PRO A 61 -2.57 7.68 -0.17
C PRO A 61 -2.20 6.63 0.87
N GLY A 62 -3.17 5.83 1.30
CA GLY A 62 -2.90 4.77 2.26
C GLY A 62 -4.02 3.75 2.36
N PRO A 63 -3.75 2.61 3.01
CA PRO A 63 -4.80 1.65 3.33
C PRO A 63 -5.76 2.24 4.37
N LYS A 64 -7.01 1.77 4.33
CA LYS A 64 -7.94 1.97 5.45
C LYS A 64 -7.55 1.07 6.64
N PRO A 65 -7.98 1.39 7.87
CA PRO A 65 -7.64 0.62 9.07
C PRO A 65 -7.94 -0.88 8.93
N GLU A 66 -9.05 -1.27 8.29
CA GLU A 66 -9.42 -2.68 8.15
C GLU A 66 -8.39 -3.53 7.37
N VAL A 67 -7.59 -2.90 6.51
CA VAL A 67 -6.50 -3.59 5.81
C VAL A 67 -5.40 -3.95 6.81
N VAL A 68 -5.05 -3.02 7.69
CA VAL A 68 -4.01 -3.21 8.69
C VAL A 68 -4.45 -4.26 9.71
N ASP A 69 -5.70 -4.18 10.16
CA ASP A 69 -6.29 -5.16 11.09
C ASP A 69 -6.27 -6.56 10.48
N TYR A 70 -6.71 -6.73 9.23
CA TYR A 70 -6.64 -8.00 8.51
C TYR A 70 -5.21 -8.53 8.40
N LEU A 71 -4.24 -7.66 8.06
CA LEU A 71 -2.86 -8.06 7.87
C LEU A 71 -2.19 -8.52 9.17
N ILE A 72 -2.48 -7.83 10.28
CA ILE A 72 -1.88 -8.14 11.59
C ILE A 72 -2.63 -9.29 12.27
N ASP A 73 -3.95 -9.22 12.38
CA ASP A 73 -4.72 -10.14 13.24
C ASP A 73 -5.04 -11.45 12.53
N GLU A 74 -5.47 -11.38 11.27
CA GLU A 74 -5.86 -12.57 10.49
C GLU A 74 -4.66 -13.21 9.78
N LYS A 75 -3.81 -12.39 9.14
CA LYS A 75 -2.65 -12.88 8.40
C LYS A 75 -1.39 -13.02 9.22
N LYS A 76 -1.30 -12.38 10.40
CA LYS A 76 -0.15 -12.51 11.33
C LYS A 76 1.18 -12.31 10.62
N ILE A 77 1.22 -11.29 9.77
CA ILE A 77 2.44 -10.93 9.06
C ILE A 77 3.48 -10.45 10.07
N LYS A 78 4.74 -10.63 9.74
CA LYS A 78 5.87 -10.19 10.57
C LYS A 78 6.02 -8.68 10.55
N TRP A 79 5.70 -8.05 9.41
CA TRP A 79 5.90 -6.62 9.18
C TRP A 79 5.09 -6.14 7.97
N LEU A 80 4.66 -4.87 8.03
CA LEU A 80 3.94 -4.14 6.98
C LEU A 80 4.68 -2.87 6.57
#